data_AF-A0A1G4W690-F1
#
_entry.id   AF-A0A1G4W690-F1
#
_cell.length_a   1.000
_cell.length_b   1.000
_cell.length_c   1.000
_cell.angle_alpha   90.00
_cell.angle_beta   90.00
_cell.angle_gamma   90.00
#
_symmetry.space_group_name_H-M   'P 1'
#
loop_
_entity.id
_entity.type
_entity.pdbx_description
1 polymer ?
#
loop_
_entity_poly.entity_id
_entity_poly.type
_entity_poly.pdbx_seq_one_letter_code
_entity_poly.pdbx_strand_id
1 'polypeptide(L)'
;MRCNVCGAQLDDGTKTCPYCGCATEGDGKQVTVYTASDASATESAGDNANATISPAFMTDSSVGREVGPSVGLKWAHFLGYFALWIGALANLANGIRLLNGSLYEEQGVTAEMVYAFWGNSLKYADKFYSVCLIILAVLAACGAVAILKYKAIAGTLVSAVYALNAISGIAYIAMTTHILGQSTLDPQTAVSIIVDIVFFCVNIFYFKKRKHIFVN
;
A
#
# COMPACT_ATOMS: atom_id res chain seq x y z
N MET A 1 -27.77 -20.79 1.94
CA MET A 1 -26.56 -21.59 1.56
C MET A 1 -25.24 -20.91 1.99
N ARG A 2 -24.07 -21.58 1.98
CA ARG A 2 -22.74 -20.95 2.22
C ARG A 2 -21.93 -20.88 0.93
N CYS A 3 -21.21 -19.79 0.70
CA CYS A 3 -20.30 -19.65 -0.43
C CYS A 3 -19.14 -20.65 -0.31
N ASN A 4 -18.89 -21.46 -1.33
CA ASN A 4 -17.80 -22.45 -1.30
C ASN A 4 -16.41 -21.81 -1.55
N VAL A 5 -16.39 -20.56 -2.03
CA VAL A 5 -15.15 -19.80 -2.26
C VAL A 5 -14.78 -18.94 -1.06
N CYS A 6 -15.76 -18.25 -0.44
CA CYS A 6 -15.48 -17.28 0.63
C CYS A 6 -16.09 -17.61 2.00
N GLY A 7 -16.87 -18.68 2.12
CA GLY A 7 -17.50 -19.09 3.37
C GLY A 7 -18.65 -18.20 3.88
N ALA A 8 -18.95 -17.10 3.18
CA ALA A 8 -20.04 -16.20 3.54
C ALA A 8 -21.40 -16.89 3.48
N GLN A 9 -22.30 -16.54 4.41
CA GLN A 9 -23.68 -17.01 4.41
C GLN A 9 -24.48 -16.24 3.35
N LEU A 10 -25.15 -16.97 2.48
CA LEU A 10 -25.92 -16.48 1.34
C LEU A 10 -27.40 -16.79 1.54
N ASP A 11 -28.24 -15.82 1.19
CA ASP A 11 -29.69 -15.99 1.10
C ASP A 11 -30.04 -16.91 -0.08
N ASP A 12 -31.06 -17.75 0.11
CA ASP A 12 -31.45 -18.75 -0.88
C ASP A 12 -31.96 -18.07 -2.17
N GLY A 13 -31.41 -18.46 -3.32
CA GLY A 13 -31.73 -17.88 -4.64
C GLY A 13 -30.74 -16.82 -5.15
N THR A 14 -29.71 -16.46 -4.37
CA THR A 14 -28.66 -15.53 -4.82
C THR A 14 -27.84 -16.17 -5.95
N LYS A 15 -27.73 -15.51 -7.13
CA LYS A 15 -26.97 -15.98 -8.32
C LYS A 15 -25.49 -15.59 -8.34
N THR A 16 -25.09 -14.64 -7.51
CA THR A 16 -23.70 -14.16 -7.41
C THR A 16 -23.44 -13.72 -5.99
N CYS A 17 -22.39 -14.26 -5.35
CA CYS A 17 -22.12 -13.92 -3.96
C CYS A 17 -21.61 -12.46 -3.84
N PRO A 18 -22.25 -11.61 -3.00
CA PRO A 18 -21.92 -10.19 -2.88
C PRO A 18 -20.57 -9.93 -2.20
N TYR A 19 -19.95 -10.97 -1.63
CA TYR A 19 -18.68 -10.88 -0.93
C TYR A 19 -17.45 -11.31 -1.78
N CYS A 20 -17.61 -12.29 -2.70
CA CYS A 20 -16.53 -12.78 -3.59
C CYS A 20 -16.73 -12.43 -5.08
N GLY A 21 -17.96 -12.14 -5.51
CA GLY A 21 -18.32 -12.00 -6.94
C GLY A 21 -18.46 -13.33 -7.70
N CYS A 22 -18.36 -14.47 -7.02
CA CYS A 22 -18.43 -15.79 -7.62
C CYS A 22 -19.88 -16.22 -7.92
N ALA A 23 -20.11 -16.77 -9.11
CA ALA A 23 -21.43 -17.17 -9.59
C ALA A 23 -21.90 -18.47 -8.93
N THR A 24 -23.18 -18.52 -8.60
CA THR A 24 -23.87 -19.68 -8.04
C THR A 24 -24.88 -20.16 -9.08
N GLU A 25 -24.51 -21.19 -9.85
CA GLU A 25 -25.51 -21.86 -10.69
C GLU A 25 -26.46 -22.65 -9.79
N GLY A 26 -27.74 -22.57 -10.12
CA GLY A 26 -28.83 -23.19 -9.38
C GLY A 26 -28.82 -24.71 -9.47
N ASP A 27 -27.83 -25.34 -8.81
CA ASP A 27 -27.85 -26.74 -8.38
C ASP A 27 -26.74 -27.04 -7.35
N GLY A 28 -26.34 -26.04 -6.55
CA GLY A 28 -25.37 -26.22 -5.44
C GLY A 28 -23.90 -26.41 -5.86
N LYS A 29 -23.57 -26.41 -7.15
CA LYS A 29 -22.18 -26.34 -7.65
C LYS A 29 -21.80 -24.90 -8.00
N GLN A 30 -20.74 -24.38 -7.38
CA GLN A 30 -20.17 -23.06 -7.72
C GLN A 30 -18.91 -23.28 -8.54
N VAL A 31 -18.84 -22.64 -9.72
CA VAL A 31 -17.71 -22.74 -10.67
C VAL A 31 -16.79 -21.53 -10.48
N THR A 32 -15.49 -21.79 -10.37
CA THR A 32 -14.47 -20.73 -10.35
C THR A 32 -14.32 -20.16 -11.76
N VAL A 33 -14.85 -18.96 -12.01
CA VAL A 33 -14.61 -18.26 -13.28
C VAL A 33 -13.24 -17.58 -13.19
N TYR A 34 -12.22 -18.24 -13.75
CA TYR A 34 -11.00 -17.56 -14.13
C TYR A 34 -11.26 -16.83 -15.43
N THR A 35 -11.43 -15.51 -15.40
CA THR A 35 -11.41 -14.71 -16.63
C THR A 35 -9.97 -14.67 -17.14
N ALA A 36 -9.62 -15.63 -18.00
CA ALA A 36 -8.51 -15.48 -18.91
C ALA A 36 -8.91 -14.41 -19.94
N SER A 37 -8.53 -13.16 -19.69
CA SER A 37 -8.57 -12.12 -20.72
C SER A 37 -7.22 -12.13 -21.44
N ASP A 38 -7.32 -12.34 -22.76
CA ASP A 38 -6.35 -12.03 -23.82
C ASP A 38 -5.43 -13.17 -24.29
N ALA A 39 -5.97 -14.04 -25.15
CA ALA A 39 -5.40 -14.33 -26.48
C ALA A 39 -6.35 -15.25 -27.28
N SER A 40 -7.15 -14.64 -28.15
CA SER A 40 -7.90 -15.29 -29.22
C SER A 40 -7.03 -15.40 -30.47
N ALA A 41 -6.95 -16.60 -31.05
CA ALA A 41 -7.17 -16.91 -32.48
C ALA A 41 -6.55 -18.26 -32.86
N THR A 42 -7.36 -19.29 -33.09
CA THR A 42 -7.63 -19.88 -34.43
C THR A 42 -8.44 -21.17 -34.31
N GLU A 43 -9.43 -21.28 -35.19
CA GLU A 43 -10.33 -22.41 -35.39
C GLU A 43 -9.60 -23.61 -36.03
N SER A 44 -9.98 -24.84 -35.67
CA SER A 44 -10.49 -25.84 -36.62
C SER A 44 -10.86 -27.16 -35.94
N ALA A 45 -11.94 -27.77 -36.45
CA ALA A 45 -12.58 -28.99 -35.99
C ALA A 45 -11.79 -30.28 -36.34
N GLY A 46 -12.02 -31.35 -35.59
CA GLY A 46 -11.63 -32.71 -35.96
C GLY A 46 -11.86 -33.76 -34.87
N ASP A 47 -12.75 -34.71 -35.15
CA ASP A 47 -13.03 -35.93 -34.39
C ASP A 47 -11.78 -36.83 -34.22
N ASN A 48 -11.57 -37.39 -33.02
CA ASN A 48 -11.52 -38.85 -32.82
C ASN A 48 -11.21 -39.26 -31.37
N ALA A 49 -11.84 -40.36 -30.98
CA ALA A 49 -11.55 -41.12 -29.78
C ALA A 49 -10.14 -41.73 -29.83
N ASN A 50 -9.35 -41.56 -28.77
CA ASN A 50 -8.43 -42.61 -28.35
C ASN A 50 -8.11 -42.47 -26.85
N ALA A 51 -8.47 -43.51 -26.10
CA ALA A 51 -8.06 -43.67 -24.72
C ALA A 51 -6.56 -43.97 -24.69
N THR A 52 -5.80 -43.22 -23.89
CA THR A 52 -4.48 -43.67 -23.44
C THR A 52 -4.35 -43.30 -21.97
N ILE A 53 -4.46 -44.34 -21.15
CA ILE A 53 -4.17 -44.36 -19.72
C ILE A 53 -2.64 -44.43 -19.58
N SER A 54 -2.03 -43.51 -18.82
CA SER A 54 -0.74 -43.67 -18.11
C SER A 54 -0.38 -42.42 -17.29
N PRO A 55 0.38 -42.55 -16.19
CA PRO A 55 -0.19 -42.64 -14.85
C PRO A 55 -0.02 -41.36 -14.02
N ALA A 56 -0.79 -41.34 -12.93
CA ALA A 56 -0.85 -40.30 -11.91
C ALA A 56 0.54 -39.85 -11.42
N PHE A 57 0.86 -38.57 -11.63
CA PHE A 57 1.74 -37.84 -10.73
C PHE A 57 0.85 -37.31 -9.59
N MET A 58 0.70 -38.12 -8.54
CA MET A 58 0.20 -37.65 -7.26
C MET A 58 1.24 -36.70 -6.68
N THR A 59 1.12 -35.40 -6.95
CA THR A 59 1.53 -34.42 -5.95
C THR A 59 0.38 -34.27 -4.99
N ASP A 60 0.46 -35.04 -3.92
CA ASP A 60 -0.04 -34.61 -2.62
C ASP A 60 0.52 -33.22 -2.35
N SER A 61 -0.33 -32.22 -2.58
CA SER A 61 -0.12 -30.85 -2.13
C SER A 61 -1.31 -30.49 -1.26
N SER A 62 -1.49 -31.28 -0.19
CA SER A 62 -2.19 -30.88 1.02
C SER A 62 -1.34 -29.93 1.90
N VAL A 63 -0.44 -29.15 1.30
CA VAL A 63 0.16 -27.98 1.96
C VAL A 63 -0.79 -26.81 1.74
N GLY A 64 -1.47 -26.43 2.83
CA GLY A 64 -2.53 -25.42 2.88
C GLY A 64 -2.30 -24.22 1.98
N ARG A 65 -2.96 -24.24 0.82
CA ARG A 65 -3.24 -23.01 0.09
C ARG A 65 -4.38 -22.36 0.86
N GLU A 66 -4.07 -21.40 1.72
CA GLU A 66 -5.05 -20.42 2.18
C GLU A 66 -5.59 -19.71 0.95
N VAL A 67 -6.62 -20.28 0.33
CA VAL A 67 -7.48 -19.59 -0.62
C VAL A 67 -8.34 -18.66 0.23
N GLY A 68 -7.69 -17.59 0.72
CA GLY A 68 -8.38 -16.51 1.35
C GLY A 68 -9.43 -15.97 0.37
N PRO A 69 -10.62 -15.59 0.85
CA PRO A 69 -11.66 -15.04 0.01
C PRO A 69 -11.08 -13.91 -0.87
N SER A 70 -11.48 -13.84 -2.14
CA SER A 70 -11.16 -12.72 -3.04
C SER A 70 -11.94 -11.45 -2.64
N VAL A 71 -11.92 -11.10 -1.35
CA VAL A 71 -12.24 -9.77 -0.86
C VAL A 71 -11.25 -8.83 -1.55
N GLY A 72 -11.76 -7.78 -2.20
CA GLY A 72 -10.95 -6.82 -2.95
C GLY A 72 -9.86 -6.16 -2.10
N LEU A 73 -8.72 -6.85 -1.99
CA LEU A 73 -7.51 -6.51 -1.25
C LEU A 73 -6.46 -5.88 -2.16
N LYS A 74 -6.75 -5.71 -3.46
CA LYS A 74 -5.84 -5.13 -4.46
C LYS A 74 -5.18 -3.84 -3.96
N TRP A 75 -5.94 -2.96 -3.29
CA TRP A 75 -5.40 -1.74 -2.69
C TRP A 75 -4.44 -2.02 -1.52
N ALA A 76 -4.81 -2.89 -0.58
CA ALA A 76 -3.92 -3.29 0.51
C ALA A 76 -2.65 -3.96 -0.01
N HIS A 77 -2.76 -4.85 -1.01
CA HIS A 77 -1.60 -5.47 -1.64
C HIS A 77 -0.73 -4.44 -2.35
N PHE A 78 -1.31 -3.49 -3.10
CA PHE A 78 -0.56 -2.39 -3.69
C PHE A 78 0.21 -1.58 -2.63
N LEU A 79 -0.44 -1.24 -1.51
CA LEU A 79 0.21 -0.54 -0.41
C LEU A 79 1.35 -1.36 0.22
N GLY A 80 1.08 -2.63 0.55
CA GLY A 80 2.00 -3.50 1.29
C GLY A 80 3.17 -4.03 0.46
N TYR A 81 2.99 -4.24 -0.84
CA TYR A 81 4.05 -4.71 -1.74
C TYR A 81 4.84 -3.57 -2.38
N PHE A 82 4.27 -2.37 -2.52
CA PHE A 82 4.89 -1.32 -3.31
C PHE A 82 4.87 0.06 -2.64
N ALA A 83 3.69 0.67 -2.49
CA ALA A 83 3.61 2.11 -2.23
C ALA A 83 4.30 2.54 -0.92
N LEU A 84 4.12 1.77 0.15
CA LEU A 84 4.75 2.06 1.44
C LEU A 84 6.26 1.85 1.42
N TRP A 85 6.77 0.93 0.61
CA TRP A 85 8.22 0.72 0.46
C TRP A 85 8.87 1.86 -0.31
N ILE A 86 8.25 2.31 -1.41
CA ILE A 86 8.75 3.49 -2.14
C ILE A 86 8.70 4.73 -1.25
N GLY A 87 7.61 4.93 -0.51
CA GLY A 87 7.50 6.02 0.46
C GLY A 87 8.56 5.93 1.56
N ALA A 88 8.82 4.73 2.08
CA ALA A 88 9.88 4.51 3.08
C ALA A 88 11.26 4.85 2.54
N LEU A 89 11.59 4.40 1.32
CA LEU A 89 12.87 4.71 0.67
C LEU A 89 13.02 6.21 0.40
N ALA A 90 11.95 6.87 -0.08
CA ALA A 90 11.96 8.31 -0.32
C ALA A 90 12.17 9.10 0.99
N ASN A 91 11.45 8.74 2.06
CA ASN A 91 11.62 9.37 3.36
C ASN A 91 13.00 9.13 3.95
N LEU A 92 13.53 7.92 3.81
CA LEU A 92 14.89 7.60 4.27
C LEU A 92 15.95 8.39 3.48
N ALA A 93 15.83 8.44 2.15
CA ALA A 93 16.76 9.18 1.29
C ALA A 93 16.74 10.68 1.60
N ASN A 94 15.55 11.29 1.68
CA ASN A 94 15.41 12.70 2.02
C ASN A 94 15.86 12.99 3.46
N GLY A 95 15.54 12.09 4.40
CA GLY A 95 16.02 12.14 5.77
C GLY A 95 17.55 12.17 5.84
N ILE A 96 18.24 11.26 5.16
CA ILE A 96 19.72 11.23 5.14
C ILE A 96 20.30 12.48 4.46
N ARG A 97 19.72 12.90 3.32
CA ARG A 97 20.19 14.09 2.58
C ARG A 97 20.09 15.36 3.42
N LEU A 98 18.97 15.53 4.13
CA LEU A 98 18.79 16.66 5.04
C LEU A 98 19.68 16.53 6.30
N LEU A 99 19.82 15.31 6.83
CA LEU A 99 20.68 15.04 7.98
C LEU A 99 22.16 15.32 7.68
N ASN A 100 22.63 15.15 6.45
CA ASN A 100 24.01 15.48 6.08
C ASN A 100 24.15 16.87 5.45
N GLY A 101 23.05 17.52 5.10
CA GLY A 101 23.05 18.82 4.43
C GLY A 101 23.32 18.75 2.92
N SER A 102 23.41 17.56 2.34
CA SER A 102 23.65 17.37 0.90
C SER A 102 22.46 17.86 0.04
N LEU A 103 21.29 18.09 0.65
CA LEU A 103 20.17 18.75 -0.01
C LEU A 103 20.56 20.14 -0.55
N TYR A 104 21.38 20.89 0.18
CA TYR A 104 21.85 22.21 -0.24
C TYR A 104 22.90 22.11 -1.35
N GLU A 105 23.75 21.10 -1.30
CA GLU A 105 24.84 20.90 -2.27
C GLU A 105 24.29 20.66 -3.68
N GLU A 106 23.15 19.97 -3.79
CA GLU A 106 22.45 19.80 -5.07
C GLU A 106 21.89 21.10 -5.63
N GLN A 107 21.68 22.11 -4.79
CA GLN A 107 21.30 23.47 -5.19
C GLN A 107 22.53 24.36 -5.47
N GLY A 108 23.74 23.79 -5.40
CA GLY A 108 25.00 24.48 -5.67
C GLY A 108 25.56 25.28 -4.49
N VAL A 109 25.05 25.07 -3.27
CA VAL A 109 25.50 25.80 -2.06
C VAL A 109 25.86 24.80 -0.96
N THR A 110 26.98 25.01 -0.26
CA THR A 110 27.34 24.09 0.84
C THR A 110 26.44 24.32 2.05
N ALA A 111 26.13 23.24 2.78
CA ALA A 111 25.35 23.33 4.02
C ALA A 111 26.00 24.27 5.05
N GLU A 112 27.33 24.33 5.09
CA GLU A 112 28.08 25.23 5.95
C GLU A 112 27.77 26.70 5.67
N MET A 113 27.71 27.11 4.39
CA MET A 113 27.34 28.47 4.02
C MET A 113 25.92 28.81 4.43
N VAL A 114 24.98 27.87 4.20
CA VAL A 114 23.56 28.06 4.57
C VAL A 114 23.39 28.23 6.07
N TYR A 115 24.02 27.36 6.86
CA TYR A 115 23.95 27.44 8.32
C TYR A 115 24.76 28.58 8.91
N ALA A 116 25.80 29.07 8.22
CA ALA A 116 26.51 30.29 8.62
C ALA A 116 25.62 31.53 8.47
N PHE A 117 24.79 31.57 7.43
CA PHE A 117 23.89 32.70 7.16
C PHE A 117 22.64 32.69 8.05
N TRP A 118 21.92 31.57 8.13
CA TRP A 118 20.67 31.45 8.89
C TRP A 118 20.86 30.95 10.33
N GLY A 119 22.09 30.64 10.71
CA GLY A 119 22.46 30.21 12.05
C GLY A 119 21.94 28.82 12.44
N ASN A 120 22.06 28.54 13.74
CA ASN A 120 21.73 27.24 14.31
C ASN A 120 20.22 26.89 14.27
N SER A 121 19.34 27.90 14.14
CA SER A 121 17.89 27.67 14.09
C SER A 121 17.49 26.80 12.89
N LEU A 122 17.98 27.14 11.69
CA LEU A 122 17.69 26.36 10.49
C LEU A 122 18.32 24.97 10.58
N LYS A 123 19.57 24.90 11.04
CA LYS A 123 20.27 23.63 11.27
C LYS A 123 19.46 22.70 12.17
N TYR A 124 18.95 23.19 13.29
CA TYR A 124 18.15 22.35 14.20
C TYR A 124 16.81 21.94 13.60
N ALA A 125 16.13 22.82 12.86
CA ALA A 125 14.91 22.49 12.15
C ALA A 125 15.14 21.34 11.15
N ASP A 126 16.22 21.41 10.36
CA ASP A 126 16.60 20.39 9.39
C ASP A 126 16.91 19.05 10.06
N LYS A 127 17.73 19.06 11.12
CA LYS A 127 18.05 17.82 11.86
C LYS A 127 16.80 17.22 12.48
N PHE A 128 15.92 18.03 13.08
CA PHE A 128 14.69 17.53 13.68
C PHE A 128 13.78 16.89 12.62
N TYR A 129 13.53 17.58 11.51
CA TYR A 129 12.69 17.06 10.43
C TYR A 129 13.29 15.81 9.78
N SER A 130 14.61 15.74 9.63
CA SER A 130 15.29 14.55 9.11
C SER A 130 15.06 13.31 9.97
N VAL A 131 15.05 13.46 11.30
CA VAL A 131 14.73 12.36 12.23
C VAL A 131 13.27 11.95 12.09
N CYS A 132 12.34 12.90 11.94
CA CYS A 132 10.93 12.59 11.66
C CYS A 132 10.79 11.76 10.38
N LEU A 133 11.49 12.11 9.31
CA LEU A 133 11.46 11.36 8.04
C LEU A 133 12.00 9.93 8.20
N ILE A 134 13.07 9.73 8.96
CA ILE A 134 13.61 8.39 9.23
C ILE A 134 12.61 7.56 10.04
N ILE A 135 11.97 8.14 11.06
CA ILE A 135 10.91 7.46 11.84
C ILE A 135 9.73 7.10 10.93
N LEU A 136 9.31 8.01 10.05
CA LEU A 136 8.26 7.79 9.07
C LEU A 136 8.59 6.65 8.11
N ALA A 137 9.86 6.55 7.68
CA ALA A 137 10.32 5.43 6.85
C ALA A 137 10.16 4.08 7.57
N VAL A 138 10.54 4.02 8.85
CA VAL A 138 10.36 2.82 9.68
C VAL A 138 8.87 2.50 9.85
N LEU A 139 8.02 3.49 10.14
CA LEU A 139 6.58 3.30 10.27
C LEU A 139 5.94 2.81 8.96
N ALA A 140 6.39 3.31 7.81
CA ALA A 140 5.92 2.87 6.50
C ALA A 140 6.29 1.40 6.24
N ALA A 141 7.53 0.99 6.53
CA ALA A 141 7.95 -0.40 6.45
C ALA A 141 7.14 -1.30 7.41
N CYS A 142 6.93 -0.86 8.65
CA CYS A 142 6.09 -1.55 9.62
C CYS A 142 4.64 -1.68 9.14
N GLY A 143 4.07 -0.62 8.55
CA GLY A 143 2.74 -0.63 7.95
C GLY A 143 2.63 -1.62 6.80
N ALA A 144 3.65 -1.68 5.93
CA ALA A 144 3.72 -2.64 4.84
C ALA A 144 3.72 -4.08 5.35
N VAL A 145 4.60 -4.40 6.30
CA VAL A 145 4.66 -5.74 6.91
C VAL A 145 3.38 -6.06 7.67
N ALA A 146 2.77 -5.09 8.36
CA ALA A 146 1.49 -5.29 9.05
C ALA A 146 0.35 -5.62 8.08
N ILE A 147 0.31 -5.00 6.90
CA ILE A 147 -0.65 -5.37 5.86
C ILE A 147 -0.41 -6.81 5.39
N LEU A 148 0.84 -7.16 5.05
CA LEU A 148 1.18 -8.48 4.52
C LEU A 148 0.92 -9.61 5.52
N LYS A 149 1.01 -9.32 6.82
CA LYS A 149 0.71 -10.25 7.91
C LYS A 149 -0.73 -10.15 8.43
N TYR A 150 -1.60 -9.40 7.73
CA TYR A 150 -3.00 -9.20 8.09
C TYR A 150 -3.22 -8.77 9.56
N LYS A 151 -2.31 -7.94 10.09
CA LYS A 151 -2.35 -7.51 11.49
C LYS A 151 -3.46 -6.49 11.73
N ALA A 152 -4.10 -6.56 12.90
CA ALA A 152 -5.16 -5.63 13.31
C ALA A 152 -4.71 -4.15 13.32
N ILE A 153 -3.43 -3.91 13.56
CA ILE A 153 -2.84 -2.55 13.58
C ILE A 153 -2.56 -1.99 12.18
N ALA A 154 -2.68 -2.77 11.10
CA ALA A 154 -2.29 -2.36 9.74
C ALA A 154 -2.95 -1.04 9.31
N GLY A 155 -4.28 -0.93 9.46
CA GLY A 155 -5.01 0.29 9.10
C GLY A 155 -4.57 1.51 9.90
N THR A 156 -4.25 1.34 11.18
CA THR A 156 -3.74 2.42 12.05
C THR A 156 -2.36 2.87 11.61
N LEU A 157 -1.42 1.94 11.38
CA LEU A 157 -0.06 2.29 10.94
C LEU A 157 -0.07 3.02 9.60
N VAL A 158 -0.81 2.51 8.62
CA VAL A 158 -0.87 3.12 7.29
C VAL A 158 -1.46 4.52 7.36
N SER A 159 -2.57 4.69 8.09
CA SER A 159 -3.19 6.01 8.26
C SER A 159 -2.23 6.96 9.01
N ALA A 160 -1.55 6.47 10.05
CA ALA A 160 -0.59 7.26 10.82
C ALA A 160 0.59 7.73 9.94
N VAL A 161 1.11 6.90 9.05
CA VAL A 161 2.19 7.28 8.12
C VAL A 161 1.79 8.51 7.32
N TYR A 162 0.66 8.46 6.60
CA TYR A 162 0.21 9.59 5.77
C TYR A 162 -0.15 10.83 6.60
N ALA A 163 -0.80 10.66 7.76
CA ALA A 163 -1.10 11.79 8.64
C ALA A 163 0.16 12.47 9.18
N LEU A 164 1.12 11.68 9.68
CA LEU A 164 2.36 12.21 10.24
C LEU A 164 3.25 12.81 9.14
N ASN A 165 3.24 12.27 7.92
CA ASN A 165 3.98 12.85 6.80
C ASN A 165 3.47 14.27 6.47
N ALA A 166 2.14 14.44 6.37
CA ALA A 166 1.52 15.75 6.17
C ALA A 166 1.80 16.71 7.32
N ILE A 167 1.63 16.26 8.59
CA ILE A 167 1.87 17.09 9.77
C ILE A 167 3.33 17.54 9.84
N SER A 168 4.27 16.63 9.66
CA SER A 168 5.70 16.94 9.69
C SER A 168 6.09 17.88 8.55
N GLY A 169 5.55 17.68 7.34
CA GLY A 169 5.78 18.58 6.20
C GLY A 169 5.26 20.00 6.46
N ILE A 170 4.02 20.13 6.92
CA ILE A 170 3.40 21.43 7.27
C ILE A 170 4.21 22.12 8.37
N ALA A 171 4.59 21.38 9.42
CA ALA A 171 5.40 21.92 10.51
C ALA A 171 6.76 22.41 10.02
N TYR A 172 7.43 21.65 9.14
CA TYR A 172 8.72 22.04 8.57
C TYR A 172 8.62 23.29 7.69
N ILE A 173 7.58 23.40 6.85
CA ILE A 173 7.31 24.62 6.08
C ILE A 173 7.08 25.81 7.00
N ALA A 174 6.25 25.67 8.03
CA ALA A 174 5.97 26.76 8.97
C ALA A 174 7.24 27.22 9.70
N MET A 175 8.06 26.27 10.18
CA MET A 175 9.34 26.58 10.83
C MET A 175 10.32 27.28 9.90
N THR A 176 10.54 26.74 8.70
CA THR A 176 11.49 27.32 7.74
C THR A 176 11.00 28.65 7.19
N THR A 177 9.70 28.82 6.95
CA THR A 177 9.10 30.11 6.56
C THR A 177 9.33 31.18 7.63
N HIS A 178 9.17 30.82 8.91
CA HIS A 178 9.44 31.73 10.01
C HIS A 178 10.94 32.11 10.09
N ILE A 179 11.85 31.15 9.88
CA ILE A 179 13.30 31.41 9.94
C ILE A 179 13.76 32.25 8.74
N LEU A 180 13.28 31.95 7.54
CA LEU A 180 13.73 32.59 6.30
C LEU A 180 13.03 33.93 6.01
N GLY A 181 11.92 34.23 6.70
CA GLY A 181 11.13 35.44 6.46
C GLY A 181 10.36 35.45 5.12
N GLN A 182 10.29 34.30 4.45
CA GLN A 182 9.60 34.10 3.17
C GLN A 182 9.01 32.69 3.10
N SER A 183 7.92 32.52 2.36
CA SER A 183 7.28 31.21 2.21
C SER A 183 8.22 30.20 1.55
N THR A 184 8.42 29.06 2.22
CA THR A 184 9.15 27.91 1.68
C THR A 184 8.24 26.87 1.02
N LEU A 185 6.93 27.13 0.98
CA LEU A 185 5.98 26.28 0.27
C LEU A 185 6.20 26.35 -1.24
N ASP A 186 6.76 25.29 -1.81
CA ASP A 186 6.84 25.08 -3.25
C ASP A 186 5.68 24.19 -3.76
N PRO A 187 5.37 24.23 -5.07
CA PRO A 187 4.27 23.45 -5.64
C PRO A 187 4.39 21.93 -5.46
N GLN A 188 5.60 21.37 -5.52
CA GLN A 188 5.80 19.92 -5.37
C GLN A 188 5.53 19.47 -3.93
N THR A 189 5.99 20.26 -2.95
CA THR A 189 5.67 19.99 -1.55
C THR A 189 4.17 20.19 -1.27
N ALA A 190 3.54 21.21 -1.85
CA ALA A 190 2.09 21.42 -1.72
C ALA A 190 1.29 20.23 -2.23
N VAL A 191 1.63 19.69 -3.41
CA VAL A 191 1.00 18.50 -3.97
C VAL A 191 1.22 17.28 -3.08
N SER A 192 2.43 17.10 -2.55
CA SER A 192 2.75 15.95 -1.68
C SER A 192 1.90 15.96 -0.40
N ILE A 193 1.73 17.12 0.23
CA ILE A 193 0.87 17.29 1.41
C ILE A 193 -0.59 16.97 1.09
N ILE A 194 -1.11 17.43 -0.05
CA ILE A 194 -2.48 17.13 -0.48
C ILE A 194 -2.65 15.62 -0.68
N VAL A 195 -1.69 14.97 -1.35
CA VAL A 195 -1.70 13.52 -1.56
C VAL A 195 -1.70 12.78 -0.22
N ASP A 196 -0.86 13.18 0.73
CA ASP A 196 -0.83 12.58 2.08
C ASP A 196 -2.19 12.71 2.79
N ILE A 197 -2.83 13.89 2.75
CA ILE A 197 -4.17 14.10 3.36
C ILE A 197 -5.23 13.23 2.69
N VAL A 198 -5.23 13.14 1.36
CA VAL A 198 -6.18 12.30 0.62
C VAL A 198 -5.96 10.82 0.96
N PHE A 199 -4.71 10.36 0.96
CA PHE A 199 -4.36 8.97 1.26
C PHE A 199 -4.68 8.62 2.71
N PHE A 200 -4.49 9.55 3.66
CA PHE A 200 -4.95 9.37 5.03
C PHE A 200 -6.46 9.09 5.09
N CYS A 201 -7.28 9.94 4.46
CA CYS A 201 -8.73 9.76 4.41
C CYS A 201 -9.12 8.44 3.76
N VAL A 202 -8.59 8.15 2.57
CA VAL A 202 -8.86 6.91 1.81
C VAL A 202 -8.54 5.68 2.66
N ASN A 203 -7.39 5.67 3.32
CA ASN A 203 -6.95 4.52 4.10
C ASN A 203 -7.79 4.32 5.37
N ILE A 204 -8.18 5.39 6.06
CA ILE A 204 -9.13 5.29 7.18
C ILE A 204 -10.41 4.58 6.74
N PHE A 205 -11.05 5.04 5.66
CA PHE A 205 -12.30 4.44 5.20
C PHE A 205 -12.09 3.02 4.67
N TYR A 206 -11.01 2.77 3.95
CA TYR A 206 -10.68 1.47 3.38
C TYR A 206 -10.51 0.39 4.45
N PHE A 207 -9.69 0.65 5.47
CA PHE A 207 -9.38 -0.31 6.52
C PHE A 207 -10.53 -0.45 7.52
N LYS A 208 -11.30 0.62 7.81
CA LYS A 208 -12.51 0.50 8.64
C LYS A 208 -13.53 -0.47 8.03
N LYS A 209 -13.74 -0.43 6.71
CA LYS A 209 -14.63 -1.38 6.01
C LYS A 209 -14.12 -2.82 6.02
N ARG A 210 -12.82 -3.03 6.22
CA ARG A 210 -12.14 -4.34 6.14
C ARG A 210 -11.55 -4.81 7.47
N LYS A 211 -11.99 -4.23 8.59
CA LYS A 211 -11.47 -4.56 9.92
C LYS A 211 -11.58 -6.06 10.25
N HIS A 212 -12.58 -6.75 9.69
CA HIS A 212 -12.76 -8.19 9.87
C HIS A 212 -11.68 -9.07 9.21
N ILE A 213 -10.90 -8.52 8.25
CA ILE A 213 -9.81 -9.23 7.57
C ILE A 213 -8.50 -9.09 8.37
N PHE A 214 -8.29 -7.91 8.96
CA PHE A 214 -7.07 -7.57 9.70
C PHE A 214 -7.29 -7.83 11.19
N VAL A 215 -6.95 -9.04 11.65
CA VAL A 215 -7.26 -9.50 13.02
C VAL A 215 -6.07 -10.09 13.79
N ASN A 216 -4.94 -10.30 13.11
CA ASN A 216 -3.73 -10.89 13.68
C ASN A 216 -2.88 -9.91 14.50
#